data_AF-A0A538Q8X4-F1
#
_entry.id   AF-A0A538Q8X4-F1
#
_cell.length_a   1.000
_cell.length_b   1.000
_cell.length_c   1.000
_cell.angle_alpha   90.00
_cell.angle_beta   90.00
_cell.angle_gamma   90.00
#
_symmetry.space_group_name_H-M   'P 1'
#
loop_
_entity.id
_entity.type
_entity.pdbx_description
1 polymer ?
#
loop_
_entity_poly.entity_id
_entity_poly.type
_entity_poly.pdbx_seq_one_letter_code
_entity_poly.pdbx_strand_id
1 'polypeptide(L)'
;MRGMLLLDERIGADGSHVRTWATSDGERIRLSDDGGAIGELPLGVVDHVMARYGRPLDGAIRLEGDSLTCGTCRLRRLRHRAAVDAEGRDYLVWERPGDEPVACIATTATAALRFLLARSPRGSPSGI
;
A
#
# COMPACT_ATOMS: atom_id res chain seq x y z
N MET A 1 14.70 10.67 5.41
CA MET A 1 13.73 11.30 4.49
C MET A 1 12.44 10.51 4.58
N ARG A 2 11.29 11.14 4.84
CA ARG A 2 9.99 10.45 4.75
C ARG A 2 9.75 10.13 3.28
N GLY A 3 9.80 8.85 2.92
CA GLY A 3 9.51 8.40 1.56
C GLY A 3 8.02 8.55 1.24
N MET A 4 7.70 8.67 -0.04
CA MET A 4 6.34 8.59 -0.55
C MET A 4 6.29 7.47 -1.59
N LEU A 5 5.27 6.62 -1.49
CA LEU A 5 5.08 5.48 -2.40
C LEU A 5 3.69 5.55 -3.00
N LEU A 6 3.62 5.47 -4.32
CA LEU A 6 2.35 5.30 -5.03
C LEU A 6 1.85 3.87 -4.79
N LEU A 7 0.66 3.74 -4.24
CA LEU A 7 0.04 2.45 -3.93
C LEU A 7 -0.84 1.94 -5.07
N ASP A 8 -1.66 2.82 -5.64
CA ASP A 8 -2.70 2.44 -6.60
C ASP A 8 -3.04 3.61 -7.53
N GLU A 9 -3.46 3.27 -8.74
CA GLU A 9 -3.91 4.19 -9.78
C GLU A 9 -5.20 3.63 -10.38
N ARG A 10 -6.28 4.43 -10.40
CA ARG A 10 -7.59 3.98 -10.88
C ARG A 10 -8.36 5.08 -11.59
N ILE A 11 -9.31 4.69 -12.42
CA ILE A 11 -10.31 5.59 -12.98
C ILE A 11 -11.51 5.65 -12.04
N GLY A 12 -11.85 6.86 -11.57
CA GLY A 12 -13.03 7.17 -10.76
C GLY A 12 -14.33 7.07 -11.55
N ALA A 13 -15.46 7.07 -10.85
CA ALA A 13 -16.78 6.96 -11.47
C ALA A 13 -17.14 8.16 -12.38
N ASP A 14 -16.50 9.30 -12.15
CA ASP A 14 -16.59 10.52 -12.97
C ASP A 14 -15.58 10.53 -14.14
N GLY A 15 -14.85 9.44 -14.35
CA GLY A 15 -13.80 9.34 -15.36
C GLY A 15 -12.47 10.01 -14.93
N SER A 16 -12.37 10.56 -13.73
CA SER A 16 -11.13 11.15 -13.23
C SER A 16 -10.07 10.07 -12.97
N HIS A 17 -8.80 10.39 -13.23
CA HIS A 17 -7.71 9.53 -12.81
C HIS A 17 -7.34 9.85 -11.36
N VAL A 18 -7.44 8.85 -10.47
CA VAL A 18 -7.17 8.98 -9.04
C VAL A 18 -6.01 8.09 -8.65
N ARG A 19 -5.01 8.69 -8.01
CA ARG A 19 -3.83 8.02 -7.49
C ARG A 19 -3.88 8.03 -5.96
N THR A 20 -3.47 6.94 -5.34
CA THR A 20 -3.39 6.85 -3.87
C THR A 20 -1.94 6.63 -3.47
N TRP A 21 -1.41 7.50 -2.61
CA TRP A 21 -0.05 7.42 -2.08
C TRP A 21 -0.04 7.06 -0.61
N ALA A 22 1.10 6.53 -0.18
CA ALA A 22 1.45 6.31 1.21
C ALA A 22 2.72 7.07 1.60
N THR A 23 2.72 7.56 2.83
CA THR A 23 3.94 7.95 3.56
C THR A 23 3.96 7.24 4.91
N SER A 24 5.13 7.11 5.52
CA SER A 24 5.26 6.50 6.86
C SER A 24 6.12 7.36 7.78
N ASP A 25 5.79 7.33 9.06
CA ASP A 25 6.62 7.87 10.15
C ASP A 25 7.37 6.78 10.92
N GLY A 26 7.20 5.50 10.56
CA GLY A 26 7.79 4.35 11.23
C GLY A 26 6.78 3.47 11.96
N GLU A 27 5.69 4.05 12.47
CA GLU A 27 4.67 3.34 13.25
C GLU A 27 3.30 3.34 12.58
N ARG A 28 3.05 4.36 11.76
CA ARG A 28 1.80 4.55 11.02
C ARG A 28 2.09 4.74 9.54
N ILE A 29 1.09 4.42 8.74
CA ILE A 29 1.04 4.79 7.32
C ILE A 29 -0.04 5.84 7.14
N ARG A 30 0.30 6.95 6.49
CA ARG A 30 -0.66 7.97 6.08
C ARG A 30 -0.98 7.77 4.61
N LEU A 31 -2.27 7.67 4.30
CA LEU A 31 -2.77 7.60 2.93
C LEU A 31 -3.26 8.99 2.46
N SER A 32 -2.95 9.31 1.22
CA SER A 32 -3.44 10.50 0.53
C SER A 32 -3.82 10.15 -0.90
N ASP A 33 -4.74 10.90 -1.49
CA ASP A 33 -5.00 10.88 -2.94
C ASP A 33 -4.86 12.29 -3.54
N ASP A 34 -5.22 12.45 -4.82
CA ASP A 34 -5.10 13.74 -5.52
C ASP A 34 -5.92 14.85 -4.84
N GLY A 35 -6.90 14.48 -4.00
CA GLY A 35 -7.70 15.41 -3.18
C GLY A 35 -7.10 15.74 -1.80
N GLY A 36 -5.96 15.15 -1.43
CA GLY A 36 -5.27 15.39 -0.16
C GLY A 36 -5.27 14.20 0.79
N ALA A 37 -5.18 14.47 2.09
CA ALA A 37 -5.07 13.41 3.10
C ALA A 37 -6.38 12.64 3.28
N ILE A 38 -6.29 11.31 3.23
CA ILE A 38 -7.42 10.40 3.47
C ILE A 38 -7.48 10.01 4.96
N GLY A 39 -6.33 9.66 5.55
CA GLY A 39 -6.21 9.27 6.95
C GLY A 39 -4.97 8.46 7.26
N GLU A 40 -4.87 7.98 8.49
CA GLU A 40 -3.72 7.22 8.99
C GLU A 40 -4.12 5.89 9.62
N LEU A 41 -3.34 4.84 9.34
CA LEU A 41 -3.50 3.51 9.93
C LEU A 41 -2.23 3.11 10.68
N PRO A 42 -2.34 2.40 11.83
CA PRO A 42 -1.21 1.72 12.43
C PRO A 42 -0.57 0.73 11.44
N LEU A 43 0.75 0.55 11.51
CA LEU A 43 1.46 -0.34 10.60
C LEU A 43 1.00 -1.81 10.72
N GLY A 44 0.58 -2.24 11.91
CA GLY A 44 -0.01 -3.56 12.12
C GLY A 44 -1.28 -3.83 11.29
N VAL A 45 -2.01 -2.77 10.90
CA VAL A 45 -3.15 -2.89 9.97
C VAL A 45 -2.66 -3.20 8.56
N VAL A 46 -1.57 -2.57 8.11
CA VAL A 46 -0.94 -2.89 6.82
C VAL A 46 -0.48 -4.34 6.81
N ASP A 47 0.21 -4.77 7.87
CA ASP A 47 0.67 -6.15 8.02
C ASP A 47 -0.48 -7.15 7.91
N HIS A 48 -1.59 -6.91 8.62
CA HIS A 48 -2.79 -7.76 8.53
C HIS A 48 -3.43 -7.79 7.14
N VAL A 49 -3.52 -6.64 6.46
CA VAL A 49 -4.05 -6.59 5.08
C VAL A 49 -3.15 -7.40 4.14
N MET A 50 -1.84 -7.21 4.24
CA MET A 50 -0.86 -7.91 3.40
C MET A 50 -0.84 -9.41 3.69
N ALA A 51 -0.92 -9.83 4.96
CA ALA A 51 -1.03 -11.24 5.32
C ALA A 51 -2.34 -11.89 4.86
N ARG A 52 -3.46 -11.15 4.89
CA ARG A 52 -4.79 -11.67 4.49
C ARG A 52 -4.91 -11.86 2.98
N TYR A 53 -4.44 -10.89 2.19
CA TYR A 53 -4.67 -10.87 0.75
C TYR A 53 -3.43 -11.24 -0.06
N GLY A 54 -2.25 -11.16 0.54
CA GLY A 54 -1.00 -11.47 -0.11
C GLY A 54 -0.77 -12.97 -0.32
N ARG A 55 0.22 -13.26 -1.15
CA ARG A 55 0.82 -14.59 -1.33
C ARG A 55 2.33 -14.46 -1.25
N PRO A 56 3.05 -15.52 -0.85
CA PRO A 56 4.51 -15.55 -0.94
C PRO A 56 4.97 -15.12 -2.34
N LEU A 57 5.99 -14.27 -2.39
CA LEU A 57 6.60 -13.84 -3.64
C LEU A 57 7.59 -14.90 -4.13
N ASP A 58 7.49 -15.30 -5.40
CA ASP A 58 8.48 -16.18 -6.01
C ASP A 58 9.89 -15.58 -5.92
N GLY A 59 10.85 -16.33 -5.35
CA GLY A 59 12.23 -15.90 -5.15
C GLY A 59 13.00 -15.56 -6.44
N ALA A 60 12.51 -15.96 -7.61
CA ALA A 60 13.07 -15.55 -8.90
C ALA A 60 12.72 -14.09 -9.27
N ILE A 61 11.72 -13.49 -8.63
CA ILE A 61 11.28 -12.12 -8.91
C ILE A 61 12.24 -11.13 -8.26
N ARG A 62 12.82 -10.25 -9.09
CA ARG A 62 13.65 -9.14 -8.61
C ARG A 62 12.78 -8.01 -8.09
N LEU A 63 13.03 -7.62 -6.84
CA LEU A 63 12.39 -6.49 -6.19
C LEU A 63 13.08 -5.18 -6.58
N GLU A 64 12.64 -4.62 -7.70
CA GLU A 64 13.10 -3.33 -8.21
C GLU A 64 11.97 -2.28 -8.09
N GLY A 65 12.33 -0.99 -8.12
CA GLY A 65 11.37 0.12 -8.09
C GLY A 65 11.23 0.81 -6.73
N ASP A 66 10.22 1.68 -6.63
CA ASP A 66 10.01 2.56 -5.48
C ASP A 66 9.60 1.76 -4.24
N SER A 67 10.15 2.16 -3.09
CA SER A 67 9.82 1.57 -1.80
C SER A 67 9.67 2.62 -0.72
N LEU A 68 8.88 2.26 0.29
CA LEU A 68 8.65 3.01 1.51
C LEU A 68 9.15 2.17 2.68
N THR A 69 10.11 2.72 3.43
CA THR A 69 10.51 2.15 4.73
C THR A 69 9.45 2.49 5.77
N CYS A 70 8.94 1.46 6.45
CA CYS A 70 7.92 1.55 7.48
C CYS A 70 8.46 0.88 8.76
N GLY A 71 9.21 1.64 9.56
CA GLY A 71 9.91 1.10 10.72
C GLY A 71 10.97 0.08 10.29
N THR A 72 10.85 -1.15 10.77
CA THR A 72 11.72 -2.27 10.36
C THR A 72 11.25 -2.99 9.09
N CYS A 73 10.02 -2.70 8.64
CA CYS A 73 9.43 -3.32 7.47
C CYS A 73 9.59 -2.41 6.23
N ARG A 74 9.33 -2.96 5.05
CA ARG A 74 9.38 -2.22 3.80
C ARG A 74 8.18 -2.56 2.92
N LEU A 75 7.54 -1.52 2.40
CA LEU A 75 6.49 -1.64 1.38
C LEU A 75 7.07 -1.23 0.03
N ARG A 76 6.80 -1.97 -1.03
CA ARG A 76 7.32 -1.71 -2.37
C ARG A 76 6.21 -1.83 -3.40
N ARG A 77 6.24 -0.98 -4.43
CA ARG A 77 5.40 -1.19 -5.62
C ARG A 77 6.21 -1.95 -6.66
N LEU A 78 5.68 -3.09 -7.08
CA LEU A 78 6.24 -3.94 -8.12
C LEU A 78 5.31 -3.91 -9.33
N ARG A 79 5.83 -3.48 -10.48
CA ARG A 79 5.11 -3.58 -11.75
C ARG A 79 5.58 -4.83 -12.49
N HIS A 80 4.82 -5.92 -12.38
CA HIS A 80 5.17 -7.15 -13.05
C HIS A 80 4.55 -7.16 -14.46
N ARG A 81 5.39 -7.04 -15.48
CA ARG A 81 4.97 -7.15 -16.89
C ARG A 81 5.30 -8.55 -17.39
N ALA A 82 4.39 -9.50 -17.26
CA ALA A 82 4.56 -10.77 -17.98
C ALA A 82 4.34 -10.54 -19.48
N ALA A 83 5.06 -11.27 -20.33
CA ALA A 83 5.10 -11.05 -21.79
C ALA A 83 3.73 -11.14 -22.50
N VAL A 84 2.72 -11.70 -21.83
CA VAL A 84 1.34 -11.87 -22.30
C VAL A 84 0.30 -11.25 -21.35
N ASP A 85 0.72 -10.55 -20.29
CA ASP A 85 -0.20 -9.87 -19.38
C ASP A 85 -0.63 -8.54 -19.98
N ALA A 86 -1.70 -8.57 -20.78
CA ALA A 86 -2.32 -7.38 -21.35
C ALA A 86 -2.86 -6.41 -20.28
N GLU A 87 -3.04 -6.85 -19.03
CA GLU A 87 -3.55 -6.03 -17.93
C GLU A 87 -2.43 -5.34 -17.13
N GLY A 88 -1.18 -5.85 -17.21
CA GLY A 88 -0.01 -5.27 -16.55
C GLY A 88 -0.25 -4.97 -15.07
N ARG A 89 -0.46 -6.01 -14.27
CA ARG A 89 -0.88 -5.84 -12.86
C ARG A 89 0.21 -5.21 -12.00
N ASP A 90 -0.17 -4.19 -11.25
CA ASP A 90 0.64 -3.64 -10.18
C ASP A 90 0.45 -4.43 -8.89
N TYR A 91 1.54 -4.68 -8.19
CA TYR A 91 1.58 -5.38 -6.93
C TYR A 91 2.19 -4.49 -5.85
N LEU A 92 1.71 -4.65 -4.63
CA LEU A 92 2.41 -4.22 -3.43
C LEU A 92 3.14 -5.41 -2.83
N VAL A 93 4.40 -5.23 -2.49
CA VAL A 93 5.22 -6.22 -1.80
C VAL A 93 5.51 -5.72 -0.39
N TRP A 94 5.23 -6.57 0.59
CA TRP A 94 5.50 -6.31 2.00
C TRP A 94 6.64 -7.20 2.48
N GLU A 95 7.72 -6.56 2.90
CA GLU A 95 8.95 -7.18 3.37
C GLU A 95 9.04 -7.00 4.89
N ARG A 96 9.09 -8.11 5.64
CA ARG A 96 9.31 -8.14 7.08
C ARG A 96 10.71 -8.70 7.38
N PRO A 97 11.39 -8.23 8.43
CA PRO A 97 12.67 -8.81 8.84
C PRO A 97 12.52 -10.30 9.15
N GLY A 98 13.25 -11.15 8.44
CA GLY A 98 13.32 -12.59 8.71
C GLY A 98 12.19 -13.44 8.12
N ASP A 99 11.18 -12.83 7.48
CA ASP A 99 10.09 -13.54 6.81
C ASP A 99 10.20 -13.46 5.28
N GLU A 100 9.54 -14.38 4.59
CA GLU A 100 9.36 -14.30 3.14
C GLU A 100 8.48 -13.10 2.75
N PRO A 101 8.89 -12.30 1.74
CA PRO A 101 8.07 -11.20 1.24
C PRO A 101 6.71 -11.68 0.73
N VAL A 102 5.66 -10.93 1.01
CA VAL A 102 4.32 -11.21 0.50
C VAL A 102 3.91 -10.17 -0.54
N ALA A 103 3.40 -10.64 -1.67
CA ALA A 103 2.89 -9.81 -2.75
C ALA A 103 1.36 -9.84 -2.78
N CYS A 104 0.75 -8.67 -2.92
CA CYS A 104 -0.70 -8.50 -3.06
C CYS A 104 -0.98 -7.61 -4.27
N ILE A 105 -2.10 -7.83 -4.97
CA ILE A 105 -2.53 -6.92 -6.04
C ILE A 105 -2.77 -5.53 -5.43
N ALA A 106 -2.13 -4.52 -6.02
CA ALA A 106 -2.09 -3.15 -5.51
C ALA A 106 -3.48 -2.55 -5.28
N THR A 107 -4.38 -2.71 -6.24
CA THR A 107 -5.78 -2.26 -6.15
C THR A 107 -6.51 -2.90 -4.98
N THR A 108 -6.29 -4.21 -4.73
CA THR A 108 -6.95 -4.97 -3.67
C THR A 108 -6.47 -4.52 -2.29
N ALA A 109 -5.16 -4.46 -2.08
CA ALA A 109 -4.58 -4.00 -0.83
C ALA A 109 -4.99 -2.55 -0.52
N THR A 110 -4.93 -1.66 -1.51
CA THR A 110 -5.26 -0.25 -1.34
C THR A 110 -6.74 -0.05 -1.05
N ALA A 111 -7.64 -0.78 -1.72
CA ALA A 111 -9.07 -0.75 -1.43
C ALA A 111 -9.37 -1.22 0.01
N ALA A 112 -8.71 -2.29 0.47
CA ALA A 112 -8.88 -2.79 1.85
C ALA A 112 -8.42 -1.76 2.88
N LEU A 113 -7.27 -1.10 2.68
CA LEU A 113 -6.78 -0.05 3.58
C LEU A 113 -7.73 1.15 3.62
N ARG A 114 -8.22 1.62 2.47
CA ARG A 114 -9.21 2.72 2.39
C ARG A 114 -10.51 2.34 3.11
N PHE A 115 -10.97 1.10 2.97
CA PHE A 115 -12.15 0.61 3.68
C PHE A 115 -11.95 0.62 5.20
N LEU A 116 -10.79 0.19 5.69
CA LEU A 116 -10.46 0.21 7.12
C LEU A 116 -10.34 1.64 7.68
N LEU A 117 -9.82 2.59 6.89
CA LEU A 117 -9.84 4.01 7.25
C LEU A 117 -11.27 4.55 7.38
N ALA A 118 -12.14 4.23 6.42
CA ALA A 118 -13.54 4.70 6.46
C ALA A 118 -14.34 4.11 7.63
N ARG A 119 -13.94 2.94 8.14
CA ARG A 119 -14.60 2.24 9.26
C ARG A 119 -13.97 2.46 10.62
N SER A 120 -12.76 2.99 10.68
CA SER A 120 -12.16 3.35 11.96
C SER A 120 -12.96 4.54 12.53
N PRO A 121 -13.48 4.45 13.77
CA PRO A 121 -14.09 5.61 14.40
C PRO A 121 -13.04 6.70 14.37
N ARG A 122 -13.39 7.84 13.75
CA ARG A 122 -12.51 9.01 13.69
C ARG A 122 -11.99 9.23 15.10
N GLY A 123 -10.67 9.16 15.29
CA GLY A 123 -10.07 9.50 16.56
C GLY A 123 -10.65 10.84 16.99
N SER A 124 -11.20 10.90 18.20
CA SER A 124 -11.69 12.13 18.79
C SER A 124 -10.68 13.25 18.52
N PRO A 125 -11.11 14.47 18.15
CA PRO A 125 -10.20 15.60 18.17
C PRO A 125 -9.59 15.65 19.57
N SER A 126 -8.26 15.61 19.67
CA SER A 126 -7.55 15.95 20.89
C SER A 126 -8.03 17.34 21.29
N GLY A 127 -8.93 17.39 22.27
CA GLY A 127 -9.24 18.63 22.95
C GLY A 127 -8.03 19.04 23.77
N ILE A 128 -7.51 20.22 23.49
CA ILE A 128 -7.37 21.32 24.46
C ILE A 128 -7.68 22.61 23.71
#